data_AF-A0A8C2L4K3-F1
#
_entry.id   AF-A0A8C2L4K3-F1
#
_cell.length_a   1.000
_cell.length_b   1.000
_cell.length_c   1.000
_cell.angle_alpha   90.00
_cell.angle_beta   90.00
_cell.angle_gamma   90.00
#
_symmetry.space_group_name_H-M   'P 1'
#
loop_
_entity.id
_entity.type
_entity.pdbx_description
1 polymer ?
#
loop_
_entity_poly.entity_id
_entity_poly.type
_entity_poly.pdbx_seq_one_letter_code
_entity_poly.pdbx_strand_id
1 'polypeptide(L)'
;MSFEASVEIGTSGEIFEDISNPCRESELSSSYNKMRTTMWPKCLKEIEKKTKASRENTVDKNEEKEKLKRMIEEVFTQASNDMMEKKRALQSFFEISDGTVVCRKCFEMAVQSLQLMIFWKDCTRYQDISPDYLCEIADQCYKQGCLMALHNPPLTLDWDNRDNTCPFPPITRKSMHKNMTDD
;
A
#
# COMPACT_ATOMS: atom_id res chain seq x y z
N MET A 1 -36.39 -2.09 43.28
CA MET A 1 -36.45 -1.93 41.82
C MET A 1 -35.48 -0.84 41.43
N SER A 2 -34.27 -1.23 41.08
CA SER A 2 -33.21 -0.34 40.60
C SER A 2 -33.07 -0.63 39.12
N PHE A 3 -33.44 0.34 38.28
CA PHE A 3 -33.23 0.27 36.85
C PHE A 3 -31.74 0.41 36.57
N GLU A 4 -31.10 -0.68 36.17
CA GLU A 4 -29.80 -0.67 35.52
C GLU A 4 -29.93 0.06 34.18
N ALA A 5 -29.28 1.22 34.06
CA ALA A 5 -29.06 1.84 32.77
C ALA A 5 -27.85 1.13 32.12
N SER A 6 -28.14 0.05 31.40
CA SER A 6 -27.21 -0.52 30.43
C SER A 6 -27.05 0.49 29.30
N VAL A 7 -25.93 1.21 29.29
CA VAL A 7 -25.50 1.95 28.11
C VAL A 7 -24.87 0.93 27.17
N GLU A 8 -25.71 0.34 26.33
CA GLU A 8 -25.27 -0.33 25.11
C GLU A 8 -24.64 0.74 24.21
N ILE A 9 -23.32 0.91 24.31
CA ILE A 9 -22.55 1.67 23.34
C ILE A 9 -22.56 0.85 22.05
N GLY A 10 -23.51 1.19 21.18
CA GLY A 10 -23.56 0.71 19.81
C GLY A 10 -22.21 0.91 19.15
N THR A 11 -21.70 -0.17 18.59
CA THR A 11 -20.51 -0.23 17.74
C THR A 11 -20.72 0.63 16.49
N SER A 12 -20.53 1.94 16.58
CA SER A 12 -20.06 2.73 15.44
C SER A 12 -18.55 2.54 15.41
N GLY A 13 -18.07 1.76 14.43
CA GLY A 13 -16.65 1.52 14.18
C GLY A 13 -15.92 2.78 13.72
N GLU A 14 -15.89 3.82 14.56
CA GLU A 14 -14.99 4.96 14.40
C GLU A 14 -13.61 4.50 14.83
N ILE A 15 -12.81 4.12 13.84
CA ILE A 15 -11.37 4.00 14.02
C ILE A 15 -10.92 5.44 14.32
N PHE A 16 -10.61 5.72 15.59
CA PHE A 16 -9.96 6.97 15.96
C PHE A 16 -8.57 6.98 15.32
N GLU A 17 -8.48 7.56 14.13
CA GLU A 17 -7.21 7.74 13.44
C GLU A 17 -6.47 8.95 13.99
N ASP A 18 -5.15 8.81 14.15
CA ASP A 18 -4.29 9.94 14.46
C ASP A 18 -4.20 10.88 13.25
N ILE A 19 -4.83 12.06 13.37
CA ILE A 19 -4.87 13.07 12.30
C ILE A 19 -3.46 13.59 11.96
N SER A 20 -2.50 13.49 12.88
CA SER A 20 -1.12 13.87 12.65
C SER A 20 -0.31 12.80 11.92
N ASN A 21 -0.82 11.57 11.82
CA ASN A 21 -0.15 10.48 11.13
C ASN A 21 -0.46 10.52 9.63
N PRO A 22 0.51 10.82 8.75
CA PRO A 22 0.30 10.84 7.29
C PRO A 22 0.05 9.45 6.70
N CYS A 23 0.28 8.39 7.49
CA CYS A 23 0.03 7.01 7.11
C CYS A 23 -1.24 6.45 7.72
N ARG A 24 -2.19 7.29 8.19
CA ARG A 24 -3.52 6.80 8.58
C ARG A 24 -4.22 6.12 7.40
N GLU A 25 -5.09 5.16 7.68
CA GLU A 25 -5.72 4.32 6.66
C GLU A 25 -6.54 5.15 5.67
N SER A 26 -7.26 6.17 6.15
CA SER A 26 -8.01 7.09 5.29
C SER A 26 -7.11 7.84 4.29
N GLU A 27 -5.94 8.32 4.71
CA GLU A 27 -4.99 9.02 3.84
C GLU A 27 -4.33 8.08 2.85
N LEU A 28 -3.91 6.90 3.30
CA LEU A 28 -3.33 5.89 2.41
C LEU A 28 -4.34 5.43 1.37
N SER A 29 -5.60 5.23 1.77
CA SER A 29 -6.69 4.86 0.88
C SER A 29 -7.03 5.97 -0.12
N SER A 30 -7.10 7.21 0.35
CA SER A 30 -7.34 8.40 -0.48
C SER A 30 -6.23 8.61 -1.50
N SER A 31 -4.97 8.57 -1.06
CA SER A 31 -3.77 8.70 -1.91
C SER A 31 -3.74 7.60 -2.98
N TYR A 32 -3.95 6.35 -2.59
CA TYR A 32 -4.03 5.22 -3.51
C TYR A 32 -5.15 5.39 -4.54
N ASN A 33 -6.36 5.74 -4.09
CA ASN A 33 -7.50 5.95 -4.98
C ASN A 33 -7.26 7.12 -5.95
N LYS A 34 -6.62 8.19 -5.50
CA LYS A 34 -6.20 9.30 -6.37
C LYS A 34 -5.20 8.83 -7.42
N MET A 35 -4.17 8.08 -7.03
CA MET A 35 -3.20 7.51 -7.97
C MET A 35 -3.88 6.59 -8.99
N ARG A 36 -4.76 5.69 -8.51
CA ARG A 36 -5.58 4.76 -9.30
C ARG A 36 -6.51 5.46 -10.29
N THR A 37 -7.04 6.63 -9.96
CA THR A 37 -7.97 7.37 -10.82
C THR A 37 -7.31 8.41 -11.73
N THR A 38 -6.06 8.82 -11.43
CA THR A 38 -5.39 9.90 -12.18
C THR A 38 -4.21 9.44 -13.01
N MET A 39 -3.28 8.65 -12.45
CA MET A 39 -2.03 8.25 -13.12
C MET A 39 -2.25 7.03 -14.00
N TRP A 40 -3.03 6.07 -13.50
CA TRP A 40 -3.31 4.83 -14.21
C TRP A 40 -4.02 5.04 -15.56
N PRO A 41 -5.10 5.83 -15.66
CA PRO A 41 -5.72 6.12 -16.95
C PRO A 41 -4.78 6.85 -17.92
N LYS A 42 -3.80 7.63 -17.43
CA LYS A 42 -2.78 8.26 -18.29
C LYS A 42 -1.86 7.21 -18.91
N CYS A 43 -1.36 6.26 -18.11
CA CYS A 43 -0.52 5.16 -18.59
C CYS A 43 -1.24 4.34 -19.66
N LEU A 44 -2.51 4.01 -19.43
CA LEU A 44 -3.32 3.28 -20.41
C LEU A 44 -3.52 4.07 -21.72
N LYS A 45 -3.74 5.39 -21.63
CA LYS A 45 -3.85 6.25 -22.82
C LYS A 45 -2.54 6.28 -23.62
N GLU A 46 -1.39 6.31 -22.96
CA GLU A 46 -0.09 6.29 -23.63
C GLU A 46 0.19 4.96 -24.32
N ILE A 47 -0.16 3.84 -23.69
CA ILE A 47 -0.12 2.51 -24.33
C ILE A 47 -1.02 2.52 -25.58
N GLU A 48 -2.26 2.98 -25.45
CA GLU A 48 -3.21 3.02 -26.59
C GLU A 48 -2.72 3.90 -27.74
N LYS A 49 -2.07 5.04 -27.46
CA LYS A 49 -1.48 5.90 -28.48
C LYS A 49 -0.35 5.18 -29.22
N LYS A 50 0.56 4.51 -28.48
CA LYS A 50 1.66 3.74 -29.08
C LYS A 50 1.14 2.61 -29.98
N THR A 51 0.15 1.86 -29.51
CA THR A 51 -0.45 0.78 -30.31
C THR A 51 -1.13 1.31 -31.58
N LYS A 52 -1.81 2.45 -31.53
CA LYS A 52 -2.44 3.07 -32.71
C LYS A 52 -1.43 3.65 -33.71
N ALA A 53 -0.28 4.13 -33.23
CA ALA A 53 0.77 4.71 -34.07
C ALA A 53 1.58 3.64 -34.82
N SER A 54 1.74 2.45 -34.24
CA SER A 54 2.36 1.30 -34.89
C SER A 54 1.38 0.67 -35.87
N ARG A 55 1.52 0.95 -37.18
CA ARG A 55 0.68 0.37 -38.24
C ARG A 55 0.91 -1.14 -38.49
N GLU A 56 1.78 -1.78 -37.71
CA GLU A 56 2.02 -3.23 -37.72
C GLU A 56 1.42 -3.88 -36.47
N ASN A 57 0.47 -4.79 -36.70
CA ASN A 57 -0.32 -5.57 -35.72
C ASN A 57 0.49 -6.60 -34.91
N THR A 58 1.62 -6.25 -34.30
CA THR A 58 2.39 -7.21 -33.49
C THR A 58 2.41 -6.91 -31.99
N VAL A 59 2.13 -5.69 -31.55
CA VAL A 59 2.03 -5.39 -30.11
C VAL A 59 0.58 -5.53 -29.68
N ASP A 60 0.26 -6.66 -29.06
CA ASP A 60 -1.05 -6.88 -28.47
C ASP A 60 -1.26 -5.86 -27.34
N LYS A 61 -2.25 -4.99 -27.51
CA LYS A 61 -2.70 -4.02 -26.50
C LYS A 61 -2.93 -4.69 -25.14
N ASN A 62 -3.40 -5.93 -25.15
CA ASN A 62 -3.62 -6.71 -23.96
C ASN A 62 -2.30 -7.10 -23.28
N GLU A 63 -1.28 -7.47 -24.07
CA GLU A 63 0.05 -7.83 -23.56
C GLU A 63 0.74 -6.65 -22.86
N GLU A 64 0.69 -5.44 -23.43
CA GLU A 64 1.27 -4.24 -22.81
C GLU A 64 0.55 -3.83 -21.52
N LYS A 65 -0.78 -4.00 -21.47
CA LYS A 65 -1.55 -3.80 -20.24
C LYS A 65 -1.16 -4.81 -19.16
N GLU A 66 -0.99 -6.07 -19.53
CA GLU A 66 -0.55 -7.11 -18.60
C GLU A 66 0.90 -6.92 -18.14
N LYS A 67 1.80 -6.44 -19.01
CA LYS A 67 3.17 -6.05 -18.62
C LYS A 67 3.13 -4.91 -17.60
N LEU A 68 2.33 -3.89 -17.85
CA LEU A 68 2.16 -2.78 -16.93
C LEU A 68 1.59 -3.24 -15.57
N LYS A 69 0.60 -4.15 -15.59
CA LYS A 69 0.04 -4.74 -14.37
C LYS A 69 1.09 -5.51 -13.57
N ARG A 70 1.85 -6.40 -14.23
CA ARG A 70 2.95 -7.16 -13.60
C ARG A 70 4.02 -6.26 -13.01
N MET A 71 4.45 -5.24 -13.77
CA MET A 71 5.44 -4.27 -13.29
C MET A 71 5.00 -3.62 -11.98
N ILE A 72 3.75 -3.16 -11.91
CA ILE A 72 3.26 -2.52 -10.69
C ILE A 72 3.12 -3.53 -9.54
N GLU A 73 2.65 -4.75 -9.82
CA GLU A 73 2.60 -5.82 -8.82
C GLU A 73 3.98 -6.12 -8.22
N GLU A 74 5.00 -6.22 -9.07
CA GLU A 74 6.40 -6.38 -8.66
C GLU A 74 6.87 -5.19 -7.80
N VAL A 75 6.54 -3.96 -8.20
CA VAL A 75 6.90 -2.75 -7.46
C VAL A 75 6.27 -2.72 -6.06
N PHE A 76 4.97 -3.06 -5.93
CA PHE A 76 4.30 -3.14 -4.64
C PHE A 76 4.86 -4.26 -3.77
N THR A 77 5.17 -5.41 -4.38
CA THR A 77 5.79 -6.55 -3.70
C THR A 77 7.18 -6.18 -3.17
N GLN A 78 8.00 -5.53 -3.99
CA GLN A 78 9.32 -5.05 -3.60
C GLN A 78 9.24 -4.03 -2.46
N ALA A 79 8.34 -3.04 -2.57
CA ALA A 79 8.13 -2.06 -1.52
C ALA A 79 7.73 -2.71 -0.18
N SER A 80 6.85 -3.70 -0.24
CA SER A 80 6.44 -4.48 0.93
C SER A 80 7.61 -5.23 1.56
N ASN A 81 8.40 -5.94 0.75
CA ASN A 81 9.56 -6.70 1.21
C ASN A 81 10.63 -5.78 1.84
N ASP A 82 11.00 -4.68 1.16
CA ASP A 82 11.98 -3.71 1.65
C ASP A 82 11.55 -3.12 3.02
N MET A 83 10.26 -2.79 3.18
CA MET A 83 9.77 -2.22 4.44
C MET A 83 9.60 -3.27 5.54
N MET A 84 9.20 -4.50 5.21
CA MET A 84 9.16 -5.58 6.18
C MET A 84 10.55 -5.92 6.70
N GLU A 85 11.56 -5.94 5.84
CA GLU A 85 12.96 -6.13 6.25
C GLU A 85 13.43 -5.02 7.19
N LYS A 86 13.19 -3.75 6.83
CA LYS A 86 13.51 -2.61 7.70
C LYS A 86 12.75 -2.66 9.02
N LYS A 87 11.48 -3.06 9.01
CA LYS A 87 10.67 -3.22 10.23
C LYS A 87 11.25 -4.31 11.14
N ARG A 88 11.67 -5.45 10.58
CA ARG A 88 12.35 -6.53 11.33
C ARG A 88 13.69 -6.06 11.90
N ALA A 89 14.47 -5.31 11.13
CA ALA A 89 15.73 -4.74 11.61
C ALA A 89 15.52 -3.78 12.78
N LEU A 90 14.49 -2.91 12.71
CA LEU A 90 14.11 -2.05 13.83
C LEU A 90 13.64 -2.86 15.04
N GLN A 91 12.82 -3.89 14.85
CA GLN A 91 12.39 -4.77 15.94
C GLN A 91 13.58 -5.43 16.64
N SER A 92 14.55 -5.92 15.86
CA SER A 92 15.78 -6.50 16.39
C SER A 92 16.63 -5.47 17.12
N PHE A 93 16.75 -4.25 16.59
CA PHE A 93 17.54 -3.16 17.20
C PHE A 93 16.99 -2.73 18.56
N PHE A 94 15.67 -2.68 18.71
CA PHE A 94 15.02 -2.34 19.97
C PHE A 94 14.85 -3.53 20.92
N GLU A 95 15.41 -4.69 20.59
CA GLU A 95 15.30 -5.93 21.38
C GLU A 95 13.85 -6.21 21.81
N ILE A 96 12.90 -6.00 20.90
CA ILE A 96 11.47 -6.19 21.22
C ILE A 96 11.23 -7.69 21.42
N SER A 97 11.39 -8.12 22.66
CA SER A 97 10.95 -9.38 23.23
C SER A 97 9.68 -9.13 24.03
N ASP A 98 8.89 -10.18 24.27
CA ASP A 98 7.65 -10.05 25.03
C ASP A 98 7.93 -9.61 26.47
N GLY A 99 7.75 -8.32 26.77
CA GLY A 99 7.76 -7.80 28.14
C GLY A 99 8.21 -6.36 28.37
N THR A 100 8.93 -5.72 27.44
CA THR A 100 9.49 -4.37 27.64
C THR A 100 8.63 -3.27 27.02
N VAL A 101 7.81 -2.61 27.85
CA VAL A 101 6.91 -1.50 27.45
C VAL A 101 7.68 -0.29 26.86
N VAL A 102 8.89 -0.02 27.36
CA VAL A 102 9.71 1.12 26.89
C VAL A 102 10.23 0.90 25.45
N CYS A 103 10.63 -0.32 25.10
CA CYS A 103 11.11 -0.63 23.74
C CYS A 103 10.00 -0.56 22.69
N ARG A 104 8.75 -0.87 23.05
CA ARG A 104 7.61 -0.80 22.12
C ARG A 104 7.33 0.63 21.64
N LYS A 105 7.30 1.61 22.54
CA LYS A 105 7.06 3.01 22.17
C LYS A 105 8.19 3.58 21.31
N CYS A 106 9.45 3.24 21.63
CA CYS A 106 10.60 3.63 20.82
C CYS A 106 10.52 3.06 19.40
N PHE A 107 10.11 1.80 19.27
CA PHE A 107 9.88 1.16 17.98
C PHE A 107 8.76 1.84 17.17
N GLU A 108 7.63 2.12 17.80
CA GLU A 108 6.51 2.81 17.13
C GLU A 108 6.94 4.20 16.62
N MET A 109 7.70 4.97 17.41
CA MET A 109 8.25 6.25 16.97
C MET A 109 9.27 6.10 15.82
N ALA A 110 10.08 5.05 15.82
CA ALA A 110 11.03 4.78 14.74
C ALA A 110 10.30 4.43 13.43
N VAL A 111 9.22 3.64 13.51
CA VAL A 111 8.35 3.33 12.37
C VAL A 111 7.67 4.61 11.86
N GLN A 112 7.13 5.45 12.75
CA GLN A 112 6.53 6.74 12.37
C GLN A 112 7.54 7.69 11.72
N SER A 113 8.78 7.73 12.22
CA SER A 113 9.85 8.54 11.63
C SER A 113 10.20 8.05 10.22
N LEU A 114 10.24 6.72 10.03
CA LEU A 114 10.46 6.12 8.71
C LEU A 114 9.29 6.43 7.74
N GLN A 115 8.06 6.35 8.23
CA GLN A 115 6.85 6.73 7.49
C GLN A 115 6.92 8.19 7.03
N LEU A 116 7.22 9.12 7.94
CA LEU A 116 7.37 10.56 7.62
C LEU A 116 8.49 10.81 6.60
N MET A 117 9.63 10.15 6.76
CA MET A 117 10.74 10.26 5.81
C MET A 117 10.29 9.84 4.40
N ILE A 118 9.62 8.69 4.27
CA ILE A 118 9.14 8.18 2.98
C ILE A 118 8.05 9.10 2.41
N PHE A 119 7.16 9.60 3.26
CA PHE A 119 6.07 10.50 2.85
C PHE A 119 6.59 11.81 2.24
N TRP A 120 7.62 12.42 2.83
CA TRP A 120 8.16 13.69 2.35
C TRP A 120 9.23 13.55 1.28
N LYS A 121 9.95 12.43 1.22
CA LYS A 121 11.02 12.23 0.24
C LYS A 121 10.45 11.97 -1.15
N ASP A 122 11.08 12.58 -2.15
CA ASP A 122 10.86 12.23 -3.55
C ASP A 122 11.41 10.83 -3.82
N CYS A 123 10.58 9.97 -4.42
CA CYS A 123 11.02 8.64 -4.85
C CYS A 123 11.59 8.75 -6.25
N THR A 124 12.84 8.29 -6.40
CA THR A 124 13.58 8.30 -7.66
C THR A 124 14.21 6.94 -7.92
N ARG A 125 13.53 5.86 -7.48
CA ARG A 125 14.06 4.50 -7.50
C ARG A 125 14.02 3.90 -8.90
N TYR A 126 13.03 4.30 -9.71
CA TYR A 126 12.77 3.70 -11.01
C TYR A 126 13.12 4.62 -12.19
N GLN A 127 14.08 5.53 -12.00
CA GLN A 127 14.53 6.49 -13.02
C GLN A 127 15.04 5.84 -14.32
N ASP A 128 15.51 4.59 -14.25
CA ASP A 128 15.98 3.85 -15.42
C ASP A 128 14.85 3.22 -16.26
N ILE A 129 13.59 3.29 -15.80
CA ILE A 129 12.45 2.78 -16.55
C ILE A 129 12.07 3.77 -17.66
N SER A 130 12.14 3.31 -18.90
CA SER A 130 11.58 3.99 -20.07
C SER A 130 10.25 3.36 -20.47
N PRO A 131 9.27 4.15 -20.92
CA PRO A 131 9.22 5.62 -20.97
C PRO A 131 8.93 6.30 -19.63
N ASP A 132 9.19 7.62 -19.52
CA ASP A 132 9.08 8.42 -18.30
C ASP A 132 7.76 8.24 -17.52
N TYR A 133 6.63 8.05 -18.20
CA TYR A 133 5.34 7.83 -17.53
C TYR A 133 5.30 6.51 -16.72
N LEU A 134 6.08 5.51 -17.11
CA LEU A 134 6.24 4.25 -16.36
C LEU A 134 7.13 4.45 -15.13
N CYS A 135 8.18 5.28 -15.23
CA CYS A 135 8.98 5.67 -14.09
C CYS A 135 8.13 6.40 -13.04
N GLU A 136 7.33 7.39 -13.45
CA GLU A 136 6.51 8.18 -12.53
C GLU A 136 5.52 7.30 -11.76
N ILE A 137 4.81 6.39 -12.45
CA ILE A 137 3.86 5.50 -11.78
C ILE A 137 4.57 4.46 -10.91
N ALA A 138 5.73 3.94 -11.32
CA ALA A 138 6.50 2.99 -10.51
C ALA A 138 7.00 3.63 -9.20
N ASP A 139 7.54 4.85 -9.25
CA ASP A 139 7.98 5.57 -8.06
C ASP A 139 6.82 5.87 -7.10
N GLN A 140 5.66 6.27 -7.62
CA GLN A 140 4.47 6.49 -6.78
C GLN A 140 3.92 5.20 -6.19
N CYS A 141 3.86 4.10 -6.97
CA CYS A 141 3.45 2.78 -6.46
C CYS A 141 4.40 2.27 -5.38
N TYR A 142 5.71 2.48 -5.55
CA TYR A 142 6.71 2.08 -4.57
C TYR A 142 6.56 2.85 -3.27
N LYS A 143 6.44 4.19 -3.35
CA LYS A 143 6.20 5.04 -2.19
C LYS A 143 4.92 4.64 -1.45
N GLN A 144 3.82 4.48 -2.19
CA GLN A 144 2.53 4.06 -1.64
C GLN A 144 2.63 2.67 -0.98
N GLY A 145 3.27 1.70 -1.63
CA GLY A 145 3.49 0.36 -1.12
C GLY A 145 4.33 0.35 0.16
N CYS A 146 5.35 1.22 0.25
CA CYS A 146 6.15 1.36 1.45
C CYS A 146 5.30 1.83 2.64
N LEU A 147 4.49 2.88 2.46
CA LEU A 147 3.66 3.43 3.53
C LEU A 147 2.58 2.42 3.96
N MET A 148 1.98 1.70 3.00
CA MET A 148 1.03 0.62 3.26
C MET A 148 1.63 -0.54 4.06
N ALA A 149 2.87 -0.93 3.76
CA ALA A 149 3.59 -1.99 4.48
C ALA A 149 3.97 -1.57 5.91
N LEU A 150 4.20 -0.27 6.14
CA LEU A 150 4.49 0.27 7.47
C LEU A 150 3.21 0.53 8.30
N HIS A 151 2.03 0.55 7.69
CA HIS A 151 0.75 0.64 8.40
C HIS A 151 0.56 -0.53 9.39
N ASN A 152 -0.29 -0.33 10.40
CA ASN A 152 -0.59 -1.34 11.40
C ASN A 152 -2.10 -1.50 11.59
N PRO A 153 -2.72 -2.61 11.13
CA PRO A 153 -2.09 -3.74 10.43
C PRO A 153 -1.64 -3.36 9.01
N PRO A 154 -0.63 -4.03 8.42
CA PRO A 154 -0.19 -3.73 7.05
C PRO A 154 -1.34 -3.81 6.05
N LEU A 155 -1.41 -2.81 5.17
CA LEU A 155 -2.37 -2.78 4.07
C LEU A 155 -1.76 -3.48 2.85
N THR A 156 -2.60 -4.20 2.10
CA THR A 156 -2.18 -4.90 0.87
C THR A 156 -3.16 -4.61 -0.25
N LEU A 157 -2.78 -4.97 -1.48
CA LEU A 157 -3.68 -4.91 -2.63
C LEU A 157 -4.37 -6.28 -2.81
N ASP A 158 -5.66 -6.23 -3.14
CA ASP A 158 -6.47 -7.42 -3.41
C ASP A 158 -6.38 -7.82 -4.90
N TRP A 159 -5.25 -8.41 -5.30
CA TRP A 159 -4.97 -8.75 -6.71
C TRP A 159 -5.97 -9.75 -7.33
N ASP A 160 -6.64 -10.54 -6.49
CA ASP A 160 -7.66 -11.51 -6.90
C ASP A 160 -9.04 -10.88 -7.11
N ASN A 161 -9.19 -9.58 -6.81
CA ASN A 161 -10.44 -8.88 -6.98
C ASN A 161 -10.88 -8.89 -8.45
N ARG A 162 -12.05 -9.48 -8.70
CA ARG A 162 -12.65 -9.60 -10.03
C ARG A 162 -13.54 -8.41 -10.41
N ASP A 163 -13.54 -7.34 -9.63
CA ASP A 163 -14.26 -6.11 -9.97
C ASP A 163 -13.62 -5.46 -11.21
N ASN A 164 -14.24 -5.71 -12.36
CA ASN A 164 -13.81 -5.22 -13.66
C ASN A 164 -14.06 -3.72 -13.86
N THR A 165 -14.66 -3.00 -12.89
CA THR A 165 -14.89 -1.56 -13.03
C THR A 165 -13.61 -0.75 -12.99
N CYS A 166 -12.51 -1.30 -12.46
CA CYS A 166 -11.22 -0.64 -12.47
C CYS A 166 -10.06 -1.65 -12.61
N PRO A 167 -9.05 -1.41 -13.47
CA PRO A 167 -8.05 -2.43 -13.82
C PRO A 167 -7.03 -2.74 -12.71
N PHE A 168 -7.09 -2.00 -11.60
CA PHE A 168 -6.16 -2.12 -10.48
C PHE A 168 -6.91 -2.48 -9.21
N PRO A 169 -6.40 -3.41 -8.39
CA PRO A 169 -7.09 -3.94 -7.22
C PRO A 169 -7.37 -2.88 -6.14
N PRO A 170 -8.42 -3.00 -5.33
CA PRO A 170 -8.59 -2.14 -4.17
C PRO A 170 -7.57 -2.49 -3.06
N ILE A 171 -7.43 -1.56 -2.11
CA ILE A 171 -6.74 -1.85 -0.85
C ILE A 171 -7.62 -2.80 -0.02
N THR A 172 -6.98 -3.77 0.60
CA THR A 172 -7.58 -4.66 1.58
C THR A 172 -6.70 -4.76 2.82
N ARG A 173 -7.32 -5.09 3.96
CA ARG A 173 -6.59 -5.55 5.13
C ARG A 173 -6.46 -7.06 5.00
N LYS A 174 -5.24 -7.60 5.10
CA LYS A 174 -5.13 -9.02 5.46
C LYS A 174 -5.75 -9.18 6.84
N SER A 175 -6.86 -9.88 6.96
CA SER A 175 -7.31 -10.33 8.27
C SER A 175 -6.24 -11.29 8.78
N MET A 176 -5.56 -10.92 9.87
CA MET A 176 -4.90 -11.93 10.70
C MET A 176 -6.01 -12.68 11.43
N HIS A 177 -6.71 -13.59 10.74
CA HIS A 177 -7.63 -14.53 11.37
C HIS A 177 -7.14 -15.96 11.16
N LYS A 178 -6.62 -16.49 12.27
CA LYS A 178 -6.60 -17.89 12.73
C LYS A 178 -6.09 -18.93 11.74
N ASN A 179 -4.83 -19.32 11.91
CA ASN A 179 -4.51 -20.75 11.94
C ASN A 179 -4.66 -21.22 13.39
N MET A 180 -5.85 -21.71 13.69
CA MET A 180 -6.12 -22.58 14.83
C MET A 180 -5.76 -24.00 14.36
N THR A 181 -4.97 -24.73 15.12
CA THR A 181 -5.13 -26.18 15.20
C THR A 181 -4.71 -26.56 16.61
N ASP A 182 -5.73 -26.96 17.38
CA ASP A 182 -5.61 -27.65 18.64
C ASP A 182 -4.72 -28.90 18.46
N ASP A 183 -3.83 -29.12 19.42
CA ASP A 183 -3.34 -30.44 19.83
C ASP A 183 -3.63 -30.58 21.33
#